data_AF-A0A132TCH0-F1
#
_entry.id   AF-A0A132TCH0-F1
#
_cell.length_a   1.000
_cell.length_b   1.000
_cell.length_c   1.000
_cell.angle_alpha   90.00
_cell.angle_beta   90.00
_cell.angle_gamma   90.00
#
_symmetry.space_group_name_H-M   'P 1'
#
loop_
_entity.id
_entity.type
_entity.pdbx_description
1 polymer ?
#
loop_
_entity_poly.entity_id
_entity_poly.type
_entity_poly.pdbx_seq_one_letter_code
_entity_poly.pdbx_strand_id
1 'polypeptide(L)' 'MLLEATMAGLATCTVTHITEVPEGRDVVASLIGSTAIPQALVRVGRAPAMDVAPPPTPRRAVRDVLVIRGGPS' A
#
# COMPACT_ATOMS: atom_id res chain seq x y z
N MET A 1 0.96 4.66 -8.99
CA MET A 1 -0.06 5.19 -8.05
C MET A 1 0.56 5.72 -6.76
N LEU A 2 1.07 4.90 -5.84
CA LEU A 2 1.60 5.41 -4.55
C LEU A 2 2.79 6.36 -4.72
N LEU A 3 3.82 5.94 -5.47
CA LEU A 3 4.99 6.79 -5.73
C LEU A 3 4.62 8.08 -6.48
N GLU A 4 3.73 7.99 -7.47
CA GLU A 4 3.20 9.16 -8.19
C GLU A 4 2.48 10.15 -7.26
N ALA A 5 1.60 9.65 -6.37
CA ALA A 5 0.92 10.48 -5.39
C ALA A 5 1.92 11.17 -4.44
N THR A 6 2.94 10.44 -3.98
CA THR A 6 4.02 11.01 -3.16
C THR A 6 4.80 12.08 -3.93
N MET A 7 5.15 11.85 -5.19
CA MET A 7 5.81 12.86 -6.03
C MET A 7 4.93 14.11 -6.22
N ALA A 8 3.61 13.92 -6.31
CA ALA A 8 2.63 15.01 -6.34
C ALA A 8 2.39 15.68 -4.97
N GLY A 9 3.12 15.31 -3.92
CA GLY A 9 2.98 15.87 -2.58
C GLY A 9 1.73 15.42 -1.83
N LEU A 10 1.11 14.31 -2.25
CA LEU A 10 -0.07 13.74 -1.59
C LEU A 10 0.34 12.65 -0.59
N ALA A 11 -0.33 12.64 0.55
CA ALA A 11 -0.25 11.57 1.53
C ALA A 11 -1.11 10.37 1.08
N THR A 12 -0.64 9.16 1.36
CA THR A 12 -1.35 7.93 1.03
C THR A 12 -1.45 6.96 2.21
N CYS A 13 -2.56 6.21 2.30
CA CYS A 13 -2.71 5.11 3.25
C CYS A 13 -3.47 3.95 2.60
N THR A 14 -2.80 2.79 2.49
CA THR A 14 -3.39 1.55 1.98
C THR A 14 -4.26 0.87 3.05
N VAL A 15 -5.41 0.34 2.63
CA VAL A 15 -6.39 -0.35 3.47
C VAL A 15 -6.81 -1.64 2.77
N THR A 16 -6.57 -2.80 3.41
CA THR A 16 -6.85 -4.13 2.83
C THR A 16 -7.85 -4.96 3.62
N HIS A 17 -8.13 -4.64 4.89
CA HIS A 17 -9.00 -5.48 5.73
C HIS A 17 -10.38 -5.77 5.09
N ILE A 18 -10.95 -4.79 4.37
CA ILE A 18 -12.24 -4.96 3.69
C ILE A 18 -12.15 -5.85 2.44
N THR A 19 -10.96 -5.99 1.85
CA THR A 19 -10.71 -6.84 0.67
C THR A 19 -10.16 -8.22 1.05
N GLU A 20 -10.05 -8.56 2.33
CA GLU A 20 -9.56 -9.87 2.78
C GLU A 20 -10.67 -10.94 2.78
N VAL A 21 -11.94 -10.54 2.89
CA VAL A 21 -13.13 -11.43 2.89
C VAL A 21 -14.00 -11.23 1.63
N PRO A 22 -14.68 -12.27 1.12
CA PRO A 22 -15.51 -12.17 -0.08
C PRO A 22 -16.59 -11.08 -0.01
N GLU A 23 -17.32 -11.01 1.09
CA GLU A 23 -18.45 -10.10 1.27
C GLU A 23 -18.00 -8.62 1.21
N GLY A 24 -16.82 -8.33 1.77
CA GLY A 24 -16.24 -7.00 1.72
C GLY A 24 -15.77 -6.62 0.31
N ARG A 25 -15.25 -7.59 -0.47
CA ARG A 25 -14.95 -7.39 -1.89
C ARG A 25 -16.21 -7.09 -2.70
N ASP A 26 -17.30 -7.81 -2.45
CA ASP A 26 -18.57 -7.62 -3.17
C ASP A 26 -19.15 -6.22 -2.93
N VAL A 27 -19.09 -5.74 -1.68
CA VAL A 27 -19.49 -4.36 -1.34
C VAL A 27 -18.65 -3.34 -2.13
N VAL A 28 -17.32 -3.50 -2.13
CA VAL A 28 -16.44 -2.58 -2.84
C VAL A 28 -16.66 -2.64 -4.36
N ALA A 29 -16.80 -3.84 -4.93
CA ALA A 29 -17.05 -4.06 -6.36
C ALA A 29 -18.35 -3.37 -6.81
N SER A 30 -19.42 -3.50 -6.01
CA SER A 30 -20.68 -2.79 -6.22
C SER A 30 -20.50 -1.27 -6.20
N LEU A 31 -19.79 -0.72 -5.21
CA LEU A 31 -19.55 0.73 -5.09
C LEU A 31 -18.77 1.32 -6.26
N ILE A 32 -17.85 0.56 -6.86
CA ILE A 32 -17.06 1.00 -8.00
C ILE A 32 -17.68 0.58 -9.35
N GLY A 33 -18.85 -0.07 -9.35
CA GLY A 33 -19.54 -0.54 -10.55
C GLY A 33 -18.73 -1.53 -11.39
N SER A 34 -17.90 -2.35 -10.75
CA SER A 34 -16.98 -3.27 -11.43
C SER A 34 -17.28 -4.72 -11.13
N THR A 35 -17.03 -5.59 -12.11
CA THR A 35 -17.02 -7.05 -11.94
C THR A 35 -15.63 -7.60 -11.60
N ALA A 36 -14.61 -6.73 -11.54
CA ALA A 36 -13.27 -7.11 -11.12
C ALA A 36 -13.20 -7.36 -9.61
N ILE A 37 -12.18 -8.10 -9.17
CA ILE A 37 -11.95 -8.41 -7.75
C ILE A 37 -11.12 -7.30 -7.09
N PRO A 38 -11.69 -6.47 -6.20
CA PRO A 38 -10.94 -5.40 -5.53
C PRO A 38 -9.80 -5.97 -4.67
N GLN A 39 -8.60 -5.45 -4.85
CA GLN A 39 -7.41 -5.92 -4.12
C GLN A 39 -7.06 -5.03 -2.92
N ALA A 40 -7.16 -3.71 -3.07
CA ALA A 40 -6.85 -2.76 -2.02
C ALA A 40 -7.59 -1.45 -2.23
N LEU A 41 -7.84 -0.73 -1.14
CA LEU A 41 -8.23 0.66 -1.16
C LEU A 41 -7.02 1.52 -0.78
N VAL A 42 -6.91 2.71 -1.37
CA VAL A 42 -5.88 3.69 -1.00
C VAL A 42 -6.57 5.01 -0.72
N ARG A 43 -6.43 5.50 0.51
CA ARG A 43 -6.79 6.88 0.85
C ARG A 43 -5.70 7.79 0.31
N VAL A 44 -6.07 8.82 -0.44
CA VAL A 44 -5.16 9.82 -1.02
C VAL A 44 -5.65 11.21 -0.64
N GLY A 45 -4.76 12.09 -0.20
CA GLY A 45 -5.13 13.45 0.17
C GLY A 45 -3.96 14.29 0.66
N ARG A 46 -4.25 15.46 1.22
CA ARG A 46 -3.25 16.31 1.88
C ARG A 46 -3.19 15.97 3.36
N ALA A 47 -1.99 15.75 3.89
CA ALA A 47 -1.80 15.68 5.32
C ALA A 47 -1.81 17.10 5.92
N PRO A 48 -2.37 17.27 7.14
CA PRO A 48 -2.17 18.51 7.88
C PRO A 48 -0.69 18.75 8.13
N ALA A 49 -0.29 20.02 8.25
CA ALA A 49 1.05 20.35 8.68
C ALA A 49 1.29 19.76 10.07
N MET A 50 2.42 19.07 10.24
CA MET A 50 2.87 18.53 11.50
C MET A 50 4.20 19.17 11.85
N ASP A 51 4.38 19.57 13.11
CA ASP A 51 5.64 20.17 13.58
C ASP A 51 6.83 19.22 13.38
N VAL A 52 6.60 17.91 13.55
CA VAL A 52 7.61 16.87 13.34
C VAL A 52 6.94 15.66 12.70
N ALA A 53 7.52 15.16 11.59
CA ALA A 53 7.09 13.90 10.98
C ALA A 53 7.43 12.72 11.90
N PRO A 54 6.54 11.71 12.01
CA PRO A 54 6.86 10.52 12.79
C PRO A 54 8.08 9.81 12.20
N PRO A 55 8.89 9.12 13.03
CA PRO A 55 10.04 8.39 12.53
C PRO A 55 9.60 7.31 11.52
N PRO A 56 10.40 7.03 10.48
CA PRO A 56 10.11 5.95 9.55
C PRO A 56 9.93 4.62 10.29
N THR A 57 8.94 3.84 9.87
CA THR A 57 8.74 2.50 10.44
C THR A 57 9.95 1.61 10.12
N PRO A 58 10.39 0.74 11.05
CA PRO A 58 11.56 -0.12 10.82
C PRO A 58 11.39 -1.00 9.58
N ARG A 59 12.52 -1.35 8.96
CA ARG A 59 12.60 -2.36 7.89
C ARG A 59 13.62 -3.42 8.29
N ARG A 60 13.38 -4.67 7.89
CA ARG A 60 14.36 -5.75 8.05
C ARG A 60 15.63 -5.39 7.27
N ALA A 61 16.80 -5.79 7.75
CA ALA A 61 18.03 -5.54 7.02
C ALA A 61 18.02 -6.34 5.71
N VAL A 62 18.66 -5.81 4.66
CA VAL A 62 18.68 -6.47 3.34
C VAL A 62 19.22 -7.90 3.43
N ARG A 63 20.26 -8.11 4.24
CA ARG A 63 20.85 -9.44 4.51
C ARG A 63 19.86 -10.45 5.12
N ASP A 64 18.77 -9.98 5.74
CA ASP A 64 17.77 -10.85 6.34
C ASP A 64 16.72 -11.33 5.31
N VAL A 65 16.65 -10.69 4.13
CA VAL A 65 15.61 -10.93 3.11
C VAL A 65 16.16 -11.32 1.74
N LEU A 66 17.44 -11.07 1.46
CA LEU A 66 18.09 -11.38 0.18
C LEU A 66 19.07 -12.54 0.31
N VAL A 67 18.93 -13.55 -0.55
CA VAL A 67 19.91 -14.64 -0.72
C VAL A 67 20.44 -14.59 -2.14
N ILE A 68 21.76 -14.43 -2.29
CA ILE A 68 22.45 -14.52 -3.58
C ILE A 68 22.98 -15.95 -3.72
N ARG A 69 22.59 -16.66 -4.78
CA ARG A 69 23.13 -17.98 -5.11
C ARG A 69 24.03 -17.84 -6.33
N GLY A 70 25.31 -18.15 -6.19
CA GLY A 70 26.22 -18.27 -7.33
C GLY A 70 25.88 -19.52 -8.16
N GLY A 71 25.93 -19.42 -9.49
CA GLY A 71 25.94 -20.59 -10.37
C GLY A 71 27.28 -21.33 -10.28
N PRO A 72 27.37 -22.59 -10.74
CA PRO A 72 28.63 -23.33 -10.70
C PRO A 72 29.68 -22.61 -11.54
N SER A 73 30.81 -22.31 -10.91
CA SER A 73 32.07 -21.87 -11.54
C SER A 73 32.69 -22.99 -12.35
#